data_AF-A0AB73C475-F1
#
_entry.id   AF-A0AB73C475-F1
#
_cell.length_a   1.000
_cell.length_b   1.000
_cell.length_c   1.000
_cell.angle_alpha   90.00
_cell.angle_beta   90.00
_cell.angle_gamma   90.00
#
_symmetry.space_group_name_H-M   'P 1'
#
loop_
_entity.id
_entity.type
_entity.pdbx_description
1 polymer ?
#
loop_
_entity_poly.entity_id
_entity_poly.type
_entity_poly.pdbx_seq_one_letter_code
_entity_poly.pdbx_strand_id
1 'polypeptide(L)'
;MHVYGKDLGRFEIPIPSLEIQEKIVKILDKFINYVIEVLRGKRYVYVRKFDKREIDFVVVNANEIEYYQVVLTVLEENMLKRELEPFKKIKDNYPKYLLTLDDVMINTDYDGIKVL
;
A
#
# COMPACT_ATOMS: atom_id res chain seq x y z
N MET A 1 9.46 -23.28 -4.78
CA MET A 1 9.95 -23.28 -3.39
C MET A 1 8.79 -23.76 -2.52
N HIS A 2 8.89 -24.97 -1.95
CA HIS A 2 7.85 -25.50 -1.04
C HIS A 2 8.37 -25.33 0.39
N VAL A 3 7.58 -24.68 1.24
CA VAL A 3 7.86 -24.54 2.69
C VAL A 3 7.14 -25.69 3.39
N TYR A 4 7.86 -26.48 4.21
CA TYR A 4 7.25 -27.60 4.92
C TYR A 4 6.75 -27.15 6.30
N GLY A 5 5.68 -27.76 6.82
CA GLY A 5 5.08 -27.39 8.11
C GLY A 5 6.04 -27.46 9.31
N LYS A 6 7.10 -28.28 9.22
CA LYS A 6 8.20 -28.33 10.21
C LYS A 6 9.03 -27.04 10.29
N ASP A 7 9.06 -26.26 9.22
CA ASP A 7 9.79 -24.98 9.13
C ASP A 7 8.96 -23.83 9.74
N LEU A 8 7.64 -23.98 9.85
CA LEU A 8 6.74 -23.00 10.46
C LEU A 8 6.79 -23.01 12.00
N GLY A 9 7.09 -24.15 12.61
CA GLY A 9 7.10 -24.30 14.08
C GLY A 9 8.27 -23.59 14.79
N ARG A 10 9.25 -23.06 14.05
CA ARG A 10 10.39 -22.28 14.59
C ARG A 10 10.28 -20.79 14.29
N PHE A 11 9.22 -20.37 13.62
CA PHE A 11 9.01 -18.97 13.27
C PHE A 11 8.25 -18.28 14.40
N GLU A 12 8.97 -17.52 15.22
CA GLU A 12 8.35 -16.71 16.27
C GLU A 12 7.84 -15.41 15.65
N ILE A 13 6.52 -15.26 15.58
CA ILE A 13 5.89 -14.00 15.19
C ILE A 13 5.63 -13.20 16.47
N PRO A 14 6.22 -12.00 16.62
CA PRO A 14 5.86 -11.14 17.74
C PRO A 14 4.38 -10.77 17.60
N ILE A 15 3.58 -11.13 18.60
CA ILE A 15 2.15 -10.81 18.62
C ILE A 15 2.00 -9.39 19.15
N PRO A 16 1.55 -8.42 18.32
CA PRO A 16 1.35 -7.05 18.78
C PRO A 16 0.08 -6.95 19.63
N SER A 17 -0.19 -5.79 20.23
CA SER A 17 -1.43 -5.57 20.99
C SER A 17 -2.68 -5.75 20.11
N LEU A 18 -3.82 -6.11 20.72
CA LEU A 18 -5.09 -6.29 20.00
C LEU A 18 -5.47 -5.06 19.15
N GLU A 19 -5.24 -3.86 19.67
CA GLU A 19 -5.48 -2.61 18.94
C GLU A 19 -4.66 -2.54 17.64
N ILE A 20 -3.38 -2.91 17.69
CA ILE A 20 -2.51 -2.93 16.52
C ILE A 20 -2.96 -4.04 15.56
N GLN A 21 -3.36 -5.21 16.06
CA GLN A 21 -3.88 -6.29 15.22
C GLN A 21 -5.14 -5.86 14.47
N GLU A 22 -6.09 -5.18 15.12
CA GLU A 22 -7.30 -4.66 14.47
C GLU A 22 -6.96 -3.64 13.37
N LYS A 23 -6.00 -2.73 13.64
CA LYS A 23 -5.50 -1.78 12.65
C LYS A 23 -4.88 -2.49 11.44
N ILE A 24 -4.07 -3.53 11.68
CA ILE A 24 -3.48 -4.37 10.62
C ILE A 24 -4.58 -5.06 9.80
N VAL A 25 -5.60 -5.63 10.44
CA VAL A 25 -6.71 -6.29 9.74
C VAL A 25 -7.47 -5.28 8.88
N LYS A 26 -7.82 -4.10 9.42
CA LYS A 26 -8.55 -3.08 8.67
C LYS A 26 -7.80 -2.61 7.42
N ILE A 27 -6.49 -2.39 7.52
CA ILE A 27 -5.71 -1.96 6.36
C ILE A 27 -5.57 -3.08 5.32
N LEU A 28 -5.41 -4.32 5.76
CA LEU A 28 -5.40 -5.48 4.86
C LEU A 28 -6.74 -5.67 4.17
N ASP A 29 -7.86 -5.51 4.88
CA ASP A 29 -9.19 -5.60 4.30
C ASP A 29 -9.43 -4.48 3.28
N LYS A 30 -9.07 -3.22 3.61
CA LYS A 30 -9.15 -2.10 2.66
C LYS A 30 -8.32 -2.36 1.41
N PHE A 31 -7.09 -2.84 1.59
CA PHE A 31 -6.20 -3.22 0.50
C PHE A 31 -6.76 -4.37 -0.35
N ILE A 32 -7.20 -5.46 0.28
CA ILE A 32 -7.76 -6.64 -0.41
C ILE A 32 -9.00 -6.24 -1.21
N ASN A 33 -9.91 -5.44 -0.62
CA ASN A 33 -11.10 -4.96 -1.31
C ASN A 33 -10.72 -4.13 -2.54
N TYR A 34 -9.77 -3.20 -2.39
CA TYR A 34 -9.29 -2.39 -3.51
C TYR A 34 -8.67 -3.24 -4.62
N VAL A 35 -7.80 -4.19 -4.26
CA VAL A 35 -7.18 -5.12 -5.22
C VAL A 35 -8.25 -5.96 -5.92
N ILE A 36 -9.26 -6.46 -5.19
CA ILE A 36 -10.37 -7.22 -5.79
C ILE A 36 -11.15 -6.35 -6.79
N GLU A 37 -11.47 -5.09 -6.45
CA GLU A 37 -12.15 -4.16 -7.35
C GLU A 37 -11.33 -3.90 -8.62
N VAL A 38 -10.02 -3.69 -8.47
CA VAL A 38 -9.08 -3.53 -9.58
C VAL A 38 -9.03 -4.80 -10.45
N LEU A 39 -8.92 -5.99 -9.85
CA LEU A 39 -8.81 -7.27 -10.55
C LEU A 39 -10.12 -7.68 -11.26
N ARG A 40 -11.29 -7.35 -10.69
CA ARG A 40 -12.61 -7.57 -11.33
C ARG A 40 -12.70 -6.91 -12.72
N GLY A 41 -11.92 -5.86 -12.97
CA GLY A 41 -11.82 -5.16 -14.26
C GLY A 41 -10.83 -5.73 -15.29
N LYS A 42 -10.19 -6.89 -15.06
CA LYS A 42 -9.07 -7.44 -15.88
C LYS A 42 -7.78 -6.60 -15.88
N ARG A 43 -7.47 -5.94 -14.75
CA ARG A 43 -6.23 -5.16 -14.56
C ARG A 43 -5.14 -6.08 -13.99
N TYR A 44 -3.90 -5.95 -14.45
CA TYR A 44 -2.78 -6.70 -13.86
C TYR A 44 -2.22 -5.91 -12.69
N VAL A 45 -2.19 -6.51 -11.49
CA VAL A 45 -1.56 -5.92 -10.31
C VAL A 45 -0.16 -6.48 -10.17
N TYR A 46 0.84 -5.63 -10.19
CA TYR A 46 2.24 -5.99 -9.96
C TYR A 46 2.67 -5.51 -8.58
N VAL A 47 2.93 -6.45 -7.67
CA VAL A 47 3.66 -6.16 -6.43
C VAL A 47 5.14 -6.12 -6.79
N ARG A 48 5.73 -4.92 -6.85
CA ARG A 48 7.15 -4.74 -7.17
C ARG A 48 7.86 -4.08 -6.01
N LYS A 49 8.84 -4.79 -5.45
CA LYS A 49 9.94 -4.14 -4.73
C LYS A 49 10.87 -3.56 -5.79
N PHE A 50 10.70 -2.29 -6.16
CA PHE A 50 11.71 -1.63 -7.00
C PHE A 50 12.97 -1.51 -6.16
N ASP A 51 14.08 -1.97 -6.71
CA ASP A 51 15.38 -2.26 -6.08
C ASP A 51 15.93 -1.16 -5.13
N LYS A 52 15.38 0.07 -5.17
CA LYS A 52 15.65 1.17 -4.22
C LYS A 52 14.46 2.14 -3.97
N ARG A 53 13.21 1.76 -4.27
CA ARG A 53 12.01 2.63 -4.10
C ARG A 53 10.84 1.84 -3.51
N GLU A 54 10.35 2.33 -2.38
CA GLU A 54 9.28 1.78 -1.55
C GLU A 54 7.92 2.23 -2.09
N ILE A 55 7.49 1.68 -3.22
CA ILE A 55 6.08 1.76 -3.60
C ILE A 55 5.53 0.35 -3.43
N ASP A 56 4.48 0.20 -2.63
CA ASP A 56 3.96 -1.11 -2.27
C ASP A 56 3.43 -1.88 -3.48
N PHE A 57 2.72 -1.23 -4.40
CA PHE A 57 2.27 -1.88 -5.63
C PHE A 57 1.95 -0.92 -6.78
N VAL A 58 1.95 -1.50 -7.99
CA VAL A 58 1.66 -0.82 -9.24
C VAL A 58 0.55 -1.56 -9.97
N VAL A 59 -0.49 -0.84 -10.39
CA VAL A 59 -1.57 -1.39 -11.22
C VAL A 59 -1.31 -1.00 -12.66
N VAL A 60 -1.43 -1.96 -13.59
CA VAL A 60 -1.21 -1.73 -15.02
C VAL A 60 -2.41 -2.25 -15.83
N ASN A 61 -2.95 -1.40 -16.70
CA ASN A 61 -4.04 -1.72 -17.62
C ASN A 61 -3.78 -1.14 -19.01
N ALA A 62 -3.57 -1.97 -20.03
CA ALA A 62 -3.55 -1.61 -21.46
C ALA A 62 -2.68 -0.38 -21.92
N ASN A 63 -1.94 0.26 -21.00
CA ASN A 63 -0.99 1.40 -21.08
C ASN A 63 -1.21 2.49 -19.98
N GLU A 64 -2.21 2.33 -19.13
CA GLU A 64 -2.41 3.11 -17.91
C GLU A 64 -1.66 2.45 -16.75
N ILE A 65 -0.85 3.23 -16.04
CA ILE A 65 -0.11 2.82 -14.84
C ILE A 65 -0.65 3.63 -13.67
N GLU A 66 -0.77 3.01 -12.50
CA GLU A 66 -1.14 3.69 -11.25
C GLU A 66 -0.24 3.19 -10.11
N TYR A 67 0.21 4.10 -9.26
CA TYR A 67 1.11 3.82 -8.14
C TYR A 67 0.39 3.93 -6.80
N TYR A 68 0.62 2.97 -5.92
CA TYR A 68 -0.03 2.92 -4.60
C TYR A 68 0.96 2.67 -3.48
N GLN A 69 0.84 3.48 -2.43
CA GLN A 69 1.52 3.31 -1.15
C GLN A 69 0.46 3.08 -0.07
N VAL A 70 0.70 2.12 0.82
CA VAL A 70 -0.23 1.71 1.87
C VAL A 70 0.35 2.09 3.23
N VAL A 71 -0.39 2.91 3.98
CA VAL A 71 0.08 3.48 5.24
C VAL A 71 -0.99 3.39 6.30
N LEU A 72 -0.58 3.14 7.54
CA LEU A 72 -1.55 3.06 8.64
C LEU A 72 -2.13 4.44 8.99
N THR A 73 -1.26 5.45 9.02
CA THR A 73 -1.64 6.82 9.34
C THR A 73 -0.65 7.83 8.72
N VAL A 74 -1.14 9.03 8.43
CA VAL A 74 -0.41 10.21 7.96
C VAL A 74 -0.87 11.50 8.64
N LEU A 75 -1.51 11.38 9.80
CA LEU A 75 -1.92 12.54 10.61
C LEU A 75 -0.70 13.35 11.10
N GLU A 76 0.44 12.68 11.27
CA GLU A 76 1.69 13.34 11.61
C GLU A 76 2.45 13.81 10.36
N GLU A 77 2.73 15.11 10.28
CA GLU A 77 3.36 15.73 9.11
C GLU A 77 4.71 15.10 8.73
N ASN A 78 5.51 14.71 9.72
CA ASN A 78 6.79 14.04 9.48
C ASN A 78 6.61 12.65 8.86
N MET A 79 5.58 11.92 9.31
CA MET A 79 5.22 10.62 8.76
C MET A 79 4.72 10.79 7.33
N LEU A 80 3.77 11.70 7.10
CA LEU A 80 3.27 12.03 5.77
C LEU A 80 4.41 12.36 4.81
N LYS A 81 5.32 13.27 5.19
CA LYS A 81 6.48 13.62 4.35
C LYS A 81 7.28 12.40 3.94
N ARG A 82 7.60 11.50 4.90
CA ARG A 82 8.35 10.27 4.63
C ARG A 82 7.61 9.35 3.66
N GLU A 83 6.30 9.18 3.85
CA GLU A 83 5.47 8.32 3.01
C GLU A 83 5.24 8.89 1.60
N LEU A 84 5.38 10.21 1.42
CA LEU A 84 5.32 10.87 0.10
C LEU A 84 6.66 10.85 -0.66
N GLU A 85 7.81 10.70 0.01
CA GLU A 85 9.13 10.70 -0.64
C GLU A 85 9.31 9.66 -1.77
N PRO A 86 8.78 8.42 -1.68
CA PRO A 86 8.85 7.46 -2.77
C PRO A 86 8.18 7.96 -4.06
N PHE A 87 7.06 8.67 -3.95
CA PHE A 87 6.33 9.21 -5.09
C PHE A 87 7.11 10.30 -5.82
N LYS A 88 7.82 11.18 -5.09
CA LYS A 88 8.65 12.25 -5.69
C LYS A 88 9.80 11.71 -6.55
N LYS A 89 10.23 10.47 -6.31
CA LYS A 89 11.28 9.81 -7.10
C LYS A 89 10.76 9.27 -8.44
N ILE A 90 9.43 9.15 -8.61
CA ILE A 90 8.80 8.72 -9.86
C ILE A 90 8.75 9.92 -10.81
N LYS A 91 9.38 9.79 -11.98
CA LYS A 91 9.53 10.89 -12.94
C LYS A 91 8.40 10.99 -13.96
N ASP A 92 7.48 10.05 -13.96
CA ASP A 92 6.31 10.06 -14.84
C ASP A 92 5.12 10.77 -14.18
N ASN A 93 4.10 11.03 -15.00
CA ASN A 93 2.89 11.73 -14.60
C ASN A 93 1.69 10.78 -14.41
N TYR A 94 1.95 9.49 -14.23
CA TYR A 94 0.86 8.55 -13.97
C TYR A 94 0.25 8.81 -12.58
N PRO A 95 -1.04 8.47 -12.38
CA PRO A 95 -1.73 8.65 -11.11
C PRO A 95 -1.02 7.99 -9.93
N LYS A 96 -1.06 8.66 -8.78
CA LYS A 96 -0.41 8.26 -7.53
C LYS A 96 -1.41 8.34 -6.39
N TYR A 97 -1.47 7.30 -5.58
CA TYR A 97 -2.47 7.16 -4.54
C TYR A 97 -1.83 6.70 -3.23
N LEU A 98 -2.23 7.34 -2.13
CA LEU A 98 -1.86 6.97 -0.78
C LEU A 98 -3.08 6.37 -0.08
N LEU A 99 -3.03 5.07 0.22
CA LEU A 99 -4.10 4.34 0.89
C LEU A 99 -3.88 4.38 2.41
N THR A 100 -4.80 5.02 3.16
CA THR A 100 -4.70 5.17 4.62
C THR A 100 -5.98 4.73 5.35
N LEU A 101 -5.90 4.50 6.67
CA LEU A 101 -7.08 4.35 7.53
C LEU A 101 -7.56 5.68 8.14
N ASP A 102 -6.87 6.79 7.87
CA ASP A 102 -7.29 8.12 8.33
C ASP A 102 -8.45 8.64 7.48
N ASP A 103 -9.69 8.32 7.84
CA ASP A 103 -10.87 8.76 7.09
C ASP A 103 -10.95 10.28 6.91
N VAL A 104 -10.40 11.05 7.86
CA VAL A 104 -10.32 12.51 7.82
C VAL A 104 -9.46 13.06 6.67
N MET A 105 -8.57 12.22 6.11
CA MET A 105 -7.66 12.59 5.01
C MET A 105 -8.17 12.15 3.64
N ILE A 106 -9.26 11.38 3.55
CA ILE A 106 -9.78 10.89 2.27
C ILE A 106 -10.17 12.07 1.36
N ASN A 107 -9.82 11.99 0.08
CA ASN A 107 -10.00 13.03 -0.95
C ASN A 107 -9.08 14.26 -0.82
N THR A 108 -8.09 14.25 0.07
CA THR A 108 -7.01 15.22 0.03
C THR A 108 -6.05 14.95 -1.14
N ASP A 109 -5.38 15.99 -1.63
CA ASP A 109 -4.39 15.93 -2.71
C ASP A 109 -3.09 16.60 -2.24
N TYR A 110 -1.97 15.89 -2.40
CA TYR A 110 -0.62 16.35 -2.10
C TYR A 110 0.22 16.30 -3.38
N ASP A 111 0.37 17.44 -4.06
CA ASP A 111 1.16 17.56 -5.29
C ASP A 111 0.76 16.53 -6.37
N GLY A 112 -0.53 16.26 -6.53
CA GLY A 112 -1.09 15.26 -7.47
C GLY A 112 -1.14 13.84 -6.92
N ILE A 113 -0.78 13.63 -5.65
CA ILE A 113 -0.93 12.35 -4.93
C ILE A 113 -2.25 12.39 -4.17
N LYS A 114 -3.19 11.50 -4.54
CA LYS A 114 -4.53 11.48 -3.96
C LYS A 114 -4.60 10.51 -2.78
N VAL A 115 -5.23 10.94 -1.69
CA VAL A 115 -5.44 10.07 -0.53
C VAL A 115 -6.77 9.32 -0.64
N LEU A 116 -6.69 8.00 -0.48
CA LEU A 116 -7.80 7.05 -0.58
C LEU A 116 -8.07 6.33 0.75
#